data_AF-A0A915JMC0-F1
#
_entry.id   AF-A0A915JMC0-F1
#
_cell.length_a   1.000
_cell.length_b   1.000
_cell.length_c   1.000
_cell.angle_alpha   90.00
_cell.angle_beta   90.00
_cell.angle_gamma   90.00
#
_symmetry.space_group_name_H-M   'P 1'
#
loop_
_entity.id
_entity.type
_entity.pdbx_description
1 polymer ?
#
loop_
_entity_poly.entity_id
_entity_poly.type
_entity_poly.pdbx_seq_one_letter_code
_entity_poly.pdbx_strand_id
1 'polypeptide(L)'
;MIQVNLQTKKQSTSMDIVDLVEDELTNAYKPTERDAHFYRTLEETVEGQCETLYTVVKPNMYKSQRQEVFNVTKTVNFEKCLKRPQIKYNFYFGTPCPTSHQEYQEDQKFLKSSSISQYQVIKTSKMHIVKNSHTESEYVFTPLNEEANTIVTYVR
;
A
#
# COMPACT_ATOMS: atom_id res chain seq x y z
N MET A 1 22.03 40.45 57.88
CA MET A 1 21.22 39.51 57.09
C MET A 1 20.76 40.21 55.83
N ILE A 2 21.27 39.79 54.68
CA ILE A 2 20.84 40.18 53.32
C ILE A 2 20.82 38.89 52.48
N GLN A 3 19.73 38.67 51.74
CA GLN A 3 19.48 37.55 50.83
C GLN A 3 20.33 37.63 49.55
N VAL A 4 20.66 36.49 48.93
CA VAL A 4 20.49 36.28 47.48
C VAL A 4 20.19 34.80 47.20
N ASN A 5 19.08 34.54 46.49
CA ASN A 5 18.70 33.26 45.92
C ASN A 5 19.21 33.25 44.47
N LEU A 6 20.08 32.29 44.10
CA LEU A 6 20.59 32.15 42.74
C LEU A 6 19.83 31.02 42.03
N GLN A 7 18.92 31.39 41.13
CA GLN A 7 18.62 30.56 39.96
C GLN A 7 18.90 31.38 38.70
N THR A 8 19.79 30.82 37.88
CA THR A 8 20.35 31.39 36.66
C THR A 8 19.30 31.47 35.56
N LYS A 9 19.11 32.68 35.05
CA LYS A 9 18.40 33.00 33.81
C LYS A 9 19.09 32.31 32.62
N LYS A 10 18.33 31.64 31.75
CA LYS A 10 18.64 31.56 30.31
C LYS A 10 17.41 32.00 29.51
N GLN A 11 17.70 32.81 28.51
CA GLN A 11 16.77 33.58 27.68
C GLN A 11 15.91 32.69 26.79
N SER A 12 14.67 33.11 26.63
CA SER A 12 13.72 32.71 25.61
C SER A 12 14.25 32.99 24.21
N THR A 13 14.20 32.01 23.31
CA THR A 13 14.01 32.21 21.86
C THR A 13 13.68 30.89 21.15
N SER A 14 12.56 30.90 20.43
CA SER A 14 12.28 30.12 19.19
C SER A 14 11.94 28.62 19.21
N MET A 15 12.10 27.86 20.30
CA MET A 15 11.81 26.41 20.27
C MET A 15 10.38 25.99 20.61
N ASP A 16 9.59 26.81 21.30
CA ASP A 16 8.23 26.41 21.74
C ASP A 16 7.13 26.66 20.68
N ILE A 17 7.45 27.29 19.55
CA ILE A 17 6.48 27.56 18.47
C ILE A 17 6.41 26.39 17.48
N VAL A 18 7.45 25.58 17.36
CA VAL A 18 7.48 24.46 16.40
C VAL A 18 6.58 23.31 16.88
N ASP A 19 6.59 23.01 18.18
CA ASP A 19 5.77 21.94 18.76
C ASP A 19 4.26 22.24 18.76
N LEU A 20 3.86 23.52 18.76
CA LEU A 20 2.45 23.90 18.66
C LEU A 20 1.94 23.97 17.21
N VAL A 21 2.84 24.03 16.23
CA VAL A 21 2.50 24.09 14.79
C VAL A 21 2.48 22.71 14.15
N GLU A 22 3.27 21.75 14.66
CA GLU A 22 3.19 20.36 14.18
C GLU A 22 1.86 19.69 14.56
N ASP A 23 1.30 19.96 15.74
CA ASP A 23 0.06 19.31 16.20
C ASP A 23 -1.20 19.73 15.39
N GLU A 24 -1.20 20.91 14.76
CA GLU A 24 -2.28 21.35 13.87
C GLU A 24 -2.10 20.89 12.40
N LEU A 25 -0.90 20.49 11.97
CA LEU A 25 -0.62 20.02 10.61
C LEU A 25 -0.60 18.49 10.48
N THR A 26 -0.44 17.74 11.58
CA THR A 26 -0.49 16.28 11.62
C THR A 26 -1.76 15.70 12.22
N ASN A 27 -2.87 16.45 12.21
CA ASN A 27 -4.19 15.84 12.36
C ASN A 27 -4.57 15.09 11.06
N ALA A 28 -3.74 14.09 10.73
CA ALA A 28 -3.98 13.12 9.68
C ALA A 28 -5.20 12.33 10.12
N TYR A 29 -6.37 12.80 9.67
CA TYR A 29 -7.65 12.12 9.81
C TYR A 29 -7.45 10.64 9.53
N LYS A 30 -7.52 9.83 10.58
CA LYS A 30 -7.61 8.37 10.46
C LYS A 30 -9.05 8.10 10.08
N PRO A 31 -9.36 7.72 8.82
CA PRO A 31 -10.73 7.44 8.44
C PRO A 31 -11.26 6.34 9.35
N THR A 32 -12.38 6.61 10.02
CA THR A 32 -13.14 5.60 10.73
C THR A 32 -13.67 4.58 9.72
N GLU A 33 -13.74 3.29 10.09
CA GLU A 33 -14.24 2.22 9.18
C GLU A 33 -15.60 2.54 8.54
N ARG A 34 -16.40 3.42 9.16
CA ARG A 34 -17.71 3.85 8.65
C ARG A 34 -17.65 4.73 7.39
N ASP A 35 -16.50 5.31 7.08
CA ASP A 35 -16.32 6.25 5.96
C ASP A 35 -15.66 5.60 4.72
N ALA A 36 -15.32 4.31 4.82
CA ALA A 36 -14.72 3.52 3.76
C ALA A 36 -15.74 2.60 3.10
N HIS A 37 -15.74 2.58 1.77
CA HIS A 37 -16.50 1.60 0.97
C HIS A 37 -15.55 0.56 0.39
N PHE A 38 -15.91 -0.70 0.54
CA PHE A 38 -15.13 -1.83 0.04
C PHE A 38 -15.86 -2.50 -1.12
N TYR A 39 -15.13 -2.79 -2.20
CA TYR A 39 -15.65 -3.51 -3.35
C TYR A 39 -14.61 -4.51 -3.85
N ARG A 40 -15.03 -5.76 -4.06
CA ARG A 40 -14.20 -6.83 -4.62
C ARG A 40 -14.63 -7.14 -6.03
N THR A 41 -13.66 -7.35 -6.91
CA THR A 41 -13.91 -7.76 -8.28
C THR A 41 -12.77 -8.63 -8.80
N LEU A 42 -13.03 -9.35 -9.87
CA LEU A 42 -12.00 -10.00 -10.66
C LEU A 42 -11.55 -9.03 -11.74
N GLU A 43 -10.30 -8.57 -11.68
CA GLU A 43 -9.76 -7.56 -12.59
C GLU A 43 -8.65 -8.16 -13.46
N GLU A 44 -8.68 -7.84 -14.76
CA GLU A 44 -7.59 -8.15 -15.68
C GLU A 44 -6.56 -7.02 -15.69
N THR A 45 -5.30 -7.38 -15.46
CA THR A 45 -4.17 -6.46 -15.31
C THR A 45 -2.94 -7.01 -16.03
N VAL A 46 -1.85 -6.23 -16.06
CA VAL A 46 -0.54 -6.70 -16.56
C VAL A 46 0.00 -7.90 -15.78
N GLU A 47 -0.44 -8.09 -14.54
CA GLU A 47 -0.04 -9.19 -13.67
C GLU A 47 -0.96 -10.42 -13.79
N GLY A 48 -1.97 -10.34 -14.66
CA GLY A 48 -2.98 -11.37 -14.88
C GLY A 48 -4.37 -10.97 -14.41
N GLN A 49 -5.23 -11.98 -14.34
CA GLN A 49 -6.64 -11.84 -13.95
C GLN A 49 -6.83 -12.35 -12.51
N CYS A 50 -6.93 -11.42 -11.55
CA CYS A 50 -6.87 -11.71 -10.12
C CYS A 50 -7.98 -11.02 -9.32
N GLU A 51 -8.36 -11.62 -8.18
CA GLU A 51 -9.25 -10.99 -7.21
C GLU A 51 -8.58 -9.71 -6.69
N THR A 52 -9.28 -8.59 -6.83
CA THR A 52 -8.81 -7.27 -6.43
C THR A 52 -9.82 -6.65 -5.48
N LEU A 53 -9.31 -6.04 -4.40
CA LEU A 53 -10.09 -5.29 -3.44
C LEU A 53 -9.82 -3.79 -3.61
N TYR A 54 -10.89 -3.02 -3.75
CA TYR A 54 -10.89 -1.57 -3.72
C TYR A 54 -11.43 -1.09 -2.39
N THR A 55 -10.70 -0.16 -1.77
CA THR A 55 -11.10 0.59 -0.59
C THR A 55 -11.21 2.06 -0.98
N VAL A 56 -12.43 2.59 -1.02
CA VAL A 56 -12.72 3.97 -1.38
C VAL A 56 -13.05 4.75 -0.12
N VAL A 57 -12.16 5.65 0.28
CA VAL A 57 -12.38 6.57 1.40
C VAL A 57 -12.97 7.87 0.85
N LYS A 58 -14.11 8.29 1.39
CA LYS A 58 -14.76 9.53 0.98
C LYS A 58 -13.89 10.75 1.32
N PRO A 59 -13.91 11.81 0.48
CA PRO A 59 -13.28 13.08 0.81
C PRO A 59 -13.80 13.60 2.14
N ASN A 60 -12.89 14.06 3.01
CA ASN A 60 -13.28 15.05 4.00
C ASN A 60 -13.66 16.33 3.25
N MET A 61 -14.92 16.76 3.38
CA MET A 61 -15.37 18.08 2.93
C MET A 61 -14.74 19.17 3.81
N TYR A 62 -13.43 19.38 3.72
CA TYR A 62 -12.87 20.65 4.16
C TYR A 62 -13.40 21.71 3.21
N LYS A 63 -14.25 22.59 3.76
CA LYS A 63 -15.08 23.63 3.13
C LYS A 63 -14.33 24.61 2.19
N SER A 64 -13.04 24.44 1.94
CA SER A 64 -12.21 25.29 1.09
C SER A 64 -11.97 24.74 -0.33
N GLN A 65 -12.22 23.46 -0.60
CA GLN A 65 -11.99 22.87 -1.94
C GLN A 65 -13.33 22.57 -2.64
N ARG A 66 -13.56 23.19 -3.80
CA ARG A 66 -14.74 22.96 -4.67
C ARG A 66 -14.74 21.59 -5.37
N GLN A 67 -13.81 20.69 -5.02
CA GLN A 67 -13.60 19.42 -5.70
C GLN A 67 -13.64 18.27 -4.68
N GLU A 68 -14.45 17.26 -5.00
CA GLU A 68 -14.50 16.01 -4.22
C GLU A 68 -13.31 15.14 -4.61
N VAL A 69 -12.36 14.97 -3.68
CA VAL A 69 -11.17 14.13 -3.85
C VAL A 69 -11.30 12.84 -3.04
N PHE A 70 -11.35 11.70 -3.73
CA PHE A 70 -11.46 10.38 -3.13
C PHE A 70 -10.07 9.75 -3.02
N ASN A 71 -9.77 9.14 -1.88
CA ASN A 71 -8.60 8.29 -1.74
C ASN A 71 -9.02 6.85 -1.99
N VAL A 72 -8.46 6.23 -3.01
CA VAL A 72 -8.78 4.87 -3.41
C VAL A 72 -7.54 4.00 -3.24
N THR A 73 -7.64 2.96 -2.44
CA THR A 73 -6.60 1.94 -2.33
C THR A 73 -7.06 0.69 -3.06
N LYS A 74 -6.25 0.20 -3.99
CA LYS A 74 -6.41 -1.06 -4.69
C LYS A 74 -5.39 -2.05 -4.13
N THR A 75 -5.83 -3.24 -3.76
CA THR A 75 -4.95 -4.35 -3.38
C THR A 75 -5.28 -5.58 -4.21
N VAL A 76 -4.26 -6.29 -4.66
CA VAL A 76 -4.41 -7.48 -5.51
C VAL A 76 -4.13 -8.74 -4.70
N ASN A 77 -5.01 -9.72 -4.79
CA ASN A 77 -4.86 -11.03 -4.17
C ASN A 77 -4.30 -12.03 -5.18
N PHE A 78 -2.98 -12.24 -5.15
CA PHE A 78 -2.27 -13.11 -6.10
C PHE A 78 -2.47 -14.61 -5.85
N GLU A 79 -3.04 -14.99 -4.71
CA GLU A 79 -3.42 -16.37 -4.42
C GLU A 79 -4.71 -16.75 -5.16
N LYS A 80 -5.54 -15.76 -5.48
CA LYS A 80 -6.82 -15.93 -6.18
C LYS A 80 -6.80 -15.31 -7.56
N CYS A 81 -6.04 -15.93 -8.45
CA CYS A 81 -6.00 -15.56 -9.87
C CYS A 81 -6.56 -16.68 -10.74
N LEU A 82 -7.33 -16.31 -11.77
CA LEU A 82 -7.72 -17.25 -12.83
C LEU A 82 -6.55 -17.52 -13.77
N LYS A 83 -5.71 -16.51 -14.01
CA LYS A 83 -4.56 -16.59 -14.91
C LYS A 83 -3.50 -15.60 -14.46
N ARG A 84 -2.23 -16.04 -14.44
CA ARG A 84 -1.06 -15.17 -14.28
C ARG A 84 -0.11 -15.37 -15.46
N PRO A 85 0.41 -14.29 -16.08
CA PRO A 85 1.43 -14.41 -17.11
C PRO A 85 2.73 -14.85 -16.46
N GLN A 86 3.26 -15.99 -16.91
CA GLN A 86 4.59 -16.45 -16.54
C GLN A 86 5.31 -16.92 -17.81
N ILE A 87 6.57 -16.51 -17.94
CA ILE A 87 7.44 -16.94 -19.04
C ILE A 87 8.62 -17.66 -18.42
N LYS A 88 8.77 -18.94 -18.76
CA LYS A 88 9.80 -19.83 -18.24
C LYS A 88 10.61 -20.36 -19.43
N TYR A 89 11.91 -20.06 -19.45
CA TYR A 89 12.83 -20.58 -20.48
C TYR A 89 13.61 -21.79 -19.95
N ASN A 90 13.86 -22.77 -20.82
CA ASN A 90 14.64 -23.98 -20.49
C ASN A 90 13.99 -24.96 -19.50
N PHE A 91 12.67 -24.92 -19.31
CA PHE A 91 11.93 -25.88 -18.47
C PHE A 91 11.36 -27.09 -19.25
N TYR A 92 11.72 -27.24 -20.53
CA TYR A 92 11.17 -28.29 -21.41
C TYR A 92 11.40 -29.72 -20.90
N PHE A 93 12.54 -29.96 -20.23
CA PHE A 93 12.88 -31.26 -19.66
C PHE A 93 12.45 -31.42 -18.20
N GLY A 94 11.77 -30.42 -17.62
CA GLY A 94 11.23 -30.51 -16.27
C GLY A 94 10.04 -31.46 -16.24
N THR A 95 10.12 -32.51 -15.44
CA THR A 95 8.99 -33.41 -15.20
C THR A 95 8.37 -33.08 -13.84
N PRO A 96 7.03 -33.07 -13.71
CA PRO A 96 6.36 -32.91 -12.43
C PRO A 96 6.87 -33.95 -11.43
N CYS A 97 7.21 -33.51 -10.21
CA CYS A 97 7.71 -34.41 -9.17
C CYS A 97 6.51 -35.03 -8.43
N PRO A 98 6.31 -36.37 -8.46
CA PRO A 98 5.13 -37.01 -7.86
C PRO A 98 5.05 -36.90 -6.34
N THR A 99 6.19 -36.67 -5.68
CA THR A 99 6.34 -36.70 -4.22
C THR A 99 6.39 -35.31 -3.58
N SER A 100 6.51 -34.24 -4.36
CA SER A 100 6.43 -32.87 -3.83
C SER A 100 4.96 -32.41 -3.81
N HIS A 101 4.33 -32.57 -2.64
CA HIS A 101 3.06 -31.96 -2.21
C HIS A 101 2.13 -31.47 -3.33
N GLN A 102 1.18 -32.33 -3.67
CA GLN A 102 0.08 -32.15 -4.62
C GLN A 102 -0.92 -31.02 -4.28
N GLU A 103 -0.70 -30.24 -3.22
CA GLU A 103 -1.72 -29.33 -2.66
C GLU A 103 -1.64 -27.87 -3.13
N TYR A 104 -0.64 -27.48 -3.91
CA TYR A 104 -0.47 -26.08 -4.30
C TYR A 104 -0.04 -26.00 -5.77
N GLN A 105 -0.71 -25.14 -6.55
CA GLN A 105 -0.31 -24.85 -7.93
C GLN A 105 1.20 -24.51 -7.92
N GLU A 106 2.00 -25.26 -8.70
CA GLU A 106 3.48 -25.22 -8.68
C GLU A 106 4.07 -23.80 -8.75
N ASP A 107 3.31 -22.86 -9.31
CA ASP A 107 3.69 -21.48 -9.57
C ASP A 107 3.56 -20.54 -8.36
N GLN A 108 2.68 -20.84 -7.40
CA GLN A 108 2.48 -20.00 -6.20
C GLN A 108 3.45 -20.36 -5.07
N LYS A 109 4.06 -21.55 -5.10
CA LYS A 109 4.96 -22.02 -4.04
C LYS A 109 6.25 -21.21 -3.97
N PHE A 110 6.81 -20.86 -5.13
CA PHE A 110 8.11 -20.21 -5.20
C PHE A 110 8.02 -18.70 -5.35
N LEU A 111 6.90 -18.14 -5.82
CA LEU A 111 6.74 -16.72 -6.05
C LEU A 111 5.53 -16.18 -5.28
N LYS A 112 5.80 -15.49 -4.18
CA LYS A 112 4.80 -14.68 -3.49
C LYS A 112 4.82 -13.27 -4.06
N SER A 113 3.65 -12.68 -4.23
CA SER A 113 3.52 -11.35 -4.81
C SER A 113 2.54 -10.54 -3.97
N SER A 114 2.83 -9.27 -3.79
CA SER A 114 1.95 -8.30 -3.13
C SER A 114 2.00 -7.00 -3.91
N SER A 115 0.85 -6.37 -4.11
CA SER A 115 0.73 -5.14 -4.89
C SER A 115 -0.36 -4.26 -4.29
N ILE A 116 0.02 -3.03 -3.97
CA ILE A 116 -0.85 -2.03 -3.37
C ILE A 116 -0.71 -0.76 -4.20
N SER A 117 -1.82 -0.31 -4.77
CA SER A 117 -1.89 0.96 -5.49
C SER A 117 -2.79 1.94 -4.76
N GLN A 118 -2.31 3.16 -4.56
CA GLN A 118 -3.03 4.26 -3.95
C GLN A 118 -3.30 5.33 -5.02
N TYR A 119 -4.54 5.76 -5.13
CA TYR A 119 -4.99 6.73 -6.11
C TYR A 119 -5.69 7.90 -5.41
N GLN A 120 -5.40 9.11 -5.88
CA GLN A 120 -6.22 10.29 -5.60
C GLN A 120 -7.13 10.54 -6.79
N VAL A 121 -8.43 10.40 -6.61
CA VAL A 121 -9.42 10.50 -7.69
C VAL A 121 -10.27 11.73 -7.48
N ILE A 122 -10.26 12.64 -8.45
CA ILE A 122 -11.14 13.82 -8.46
C ILE A 122 -12.42 13.45 -9.20
N LYS A 123 -13.57 13.67 -8.57
CA LYS A 123 -14.86 13.55 -9.23
C LYS A 123 -15.26 14.86 -9.88
N THR A 124 -15.44 14.80 -11.21
CA THR A 124 -16.07 15.86 -12.01
C THR A 124 -17.50 15.44 -12.34
N SER A 125 -18.35 16.37 -12.78
CA SER A 125 -19.75 16.09 -13.15
C SER A 125 -19.93 15.00 -14.22
N LYS A 126 -18.92 14.76 -15.05
CA LYS A 126 -18.97 13.81 -16.17
C LYS A 126 -18.03 12.60 -16.03
N MET A 127 -17.01 12.69 -15.19
CA MET A 127 -15.94 11.68 -15.15
C MET A 127 -15.15 11.71 -13.84
N HIS A 128 -14.45 10.61 -13.58
CA HIS A 128 -13.47 10.49 -12.50
C HIS A 128 -12.07 10.61 -13.11
N ILE A 129 -11.24 11.49 -12.54
CA ILE A 129 -9.88 11.76 -13.03
C ILE A 129 -8.90 11.34 -11.93
N VAL A 130 -7.96 10.48 -12.26
CA VAL A 130 -6.84 10.14 -11.38
C VAL A 130 -5.87 11.32 -11.40
N LYS A 131 -5.69 11.98 -10.25
CA LYS A 131 -4.75 13.09 -10.08
C LYS A 131 -3.34 12.55 -9.85
N ASN A 132 -3.21 11.66 -8.87
CA ASN A 132 -1.97 11.03 -8.46
C ASN A 132 -2.19 9.52 -8.30
N SER A 133 -1.15 8.75 -8.59
CA SER A 133 -1.09 7.32 -8.33
C SER A 133 0.28 6.96 -7.74
N HIS A 134 0.29 6.18 -6.67
CA HIS A 134 1.48 5.58 -6.08
C HIS A 134 1.25 4.08 -6.01
N THR A 135 2.16 3.26 -6.53
CA THR A 135 2.03 1.81 -6.50
C THR A 135 3.28 1.21 -5.91
N GLU A 136 3.11 0.31 -4.96
CA GLU A 136 4.19 -0.48 -4.41
C GLU A 136 3.89 -1.95 -4.63
N SER A 137 4.83 -2.64 -5.27
CA SER A 137 4.74 -4.07 -5.50
C SER A 137 5.99 -4.76 -4.98
N GLU A 138 5.79 -5.90 -4.34
CA GLU A 138 6.84 -6.75 -3.78
C GLU A 138 6.69 -8.16 -4.34
N TYR A 139 7.80 -8.69 -4.86
CA TYR A 139 7.88 -10.05 -5.36
C TYR A 139 8.96 -10.80 -4.60
N VAL A 140 8.55 -11.88 -3.95
CA VAL A 140 9.40 -12.72 -3.11
C VAL A 140 9.55 -14.06 -3.81
N PHE A 141 10.74 -14.32 -4.32
CA PHE A 141 11.09 -15.59 -4.96
C PHE A 141 11.93 -16.47 -4.04
N THR A 142 11.44 -17.67 -3.76
CA THR A 142 11.98 -18.59 -2.77
C THR A 142 12.16 -19.98 -3.40
N PRO A 143 13.28 -20.27 -4.09
CA PRO A 143 13.46 -21.51 -4.86
C PRO A 143 13.63 -22.78 -4.01
N LEU A 144 14.11 -22.66 -2.77
CA LEU A 144 14.45 -23.83 -1.92
C LEU A 144 13.61 -23.87 -0.64
N ASN A 145 13.77 -22.87 0.23
CA ASN A 145 13.05 -22.73 1.49
C ASN A 145 12.99 -21.24 1.90
N GLU A 146 11.97 -20.87 2.70
CA GLU A 146 11.73 -19.46 3.09
C GLU A 146 12.84 -18.87 3.96
N GLU A 147 13.68 -19.72 4.56
CA GLU A 147 14.67 -19.32 5.56
C GLU A 147 16.08 -19.12 4.99
N ALA A 148 16.45 -19.76 3.86
CA ALA A 148 17.86 -19.80 3.45
C ALA A 148 18.19 -19.16 2.10
N ASN A 149 17.23 -18.90 1.19
CA ASN A 149 17.52 -18.26 -0.10
C ASN A 149 16.28 -17.56 -0.66
N THR A 150 16.10 -16.29 -0.31
CA THR A 150 14.97 -15.48 -0.77
C THR A 150 15.47 -14.30 -1.59
N ILE A 151 14.93 -14.13 -2.79
CA ILE A 151 15.18 -12.97 -3.64
C ILE A 151 13.95 -12.07 -3.55
N VAL A 152 14.12 -10.86 -3.05
CA VAL A 152 13.04 -9.87 -2.95
C VAL A 152 13.25 -8.78 -3.98
N THR A 153 12.20 -8.50 -4.76
CA THR A 153 12.17 -7.42 -5.74
C THR A 153 11.10 -6.41 -5.36
N TYR A 154 11.47 -5.14 -5.33
CA TYR A 154 10.55 -4.03 -5.08
C TYR A 154 10.34 -3.22 -6.36
N VAL A 155 9.09 -2.90 -6.65
CA VAL A 155 8.68 -1.97 -7.71
C VAL A 155 7.92 -0.82 -7.05
N ARG A 156 8.32 0.43 -7.34
CA ARG A 156 7.75 1.66 -6.79
C ARG A 156 7.60 2.71 -7.89
#